data_AF-A0A1A8DS06-F1
#
_entry.id   AF-A0A1A8DS06-F1
#
_cell.length_a   1.000
_cell.length_b   1.000
_cell.length_c   1.000
_cell.angle_alpha   90.00
_cell.angle_beta   90.00
_cell.angle_gamma   90.00
#
_symmetry.space_group_name_H-M   'P 1'
#
loop_
_entity.id
_entity.type
_entity.pdbx_description
1 polymer ?
#
loop_
_entity_poly.entity_id
_entity_poly.type
_entity_poly.pdbx_seq_one_letter_code
_entity_poly.pdbx_strand_id
1 'polypeptide(L)' 'TIGFNTEKIRLSSGTAKGISCHFWDVGGQEKLRPLWKSYSRCTDGIIYVVDSVDVDRLEEAKTELHKVTKFAENQGTPLL' A
#
# COMPACT_ATOMS: atom_id res chain seq x y z
N THR A 1 -12.46 -1.45 2.93
CA THR A 1 -12.41 -2.92 3.08
C THR A 1 -12.58 -3.29 4.55
N ILE A 2 -13.42 -4.29 4.86
CA ILE A 2 -13.67 -4.77 6.24
C ILE A 2 -12.58 -5.77 6.68
N GLY A 3 -11.88 -6.40 5.73
CA GLY A 3 -10.74 -7.31 5.95
C GLY A 3 -9.55 -7.03 5.04
N PHE A 4 -8.83 -8.07 4.63
CA PHE A 4 -7.74 -8.02 3.65
C PHE A 4 -8.10 -8.87 2.42
N ASN A 5 -7.55 -8.52 1.26
CA ASN A 5 -7.68 -9.32 0.04
C ASN A 5 -6.28 -9.60 -0.54
N THR A 6 -6.11 -10.75 -1.19
CA THR A 6 -4.87 -11.12 -1.87
C THR A 6 -5.19 -11.54 -3.30
N GLU A 7 -4.53 -10.90 -4.26
CA GLU A 7 -4.75 -11.19 -5.67
C GLU A 7 -3.43 -11.37 -6.42
N LYS A 8 -3.37 -12.43 -7.23
CA LYS A 8 -2.26 -12.66 -8.14
C LYS A 8 -2.64 -12.16 -9.52
N ILE A 9 -1.94 -11.14 -9.99
CA ILE A 9 -2.24 -10.50 -11.29
C ILE A 9 -1.03 -10.71 -12.20
N ARG A 10 -1.29 -11.27 -13.39
CA ARG A 10 -0.29 -11.33 -14.47
C ARG A 10 -0.48 -10.11 -15.36
N LEU A 11 0.53 -9.25 -15.42
CA LEU A 11 0.50 -8.05 -16.24
C LEU A 11 0.61 -8.44 -17.72
N SER A 12 -0.36 -7.99 -18.51
CA SER A 12 -0.51 -8.38 -19.92
C SER A 12 -0.07 -7.30 -20.91
N SER A 13 0.19 -6.08 -20.43
CA SER A 13 0.50 -4.90 -21.25
C SER A 13 1.66 -4.08 -20.68
N GLY A 14 2.25 -3.23 -21.53
CA GLY A 14 3.37 -2.37 -21.19
C GLY A 14 4.72 -3.11 -21.06
N THR A 15 5.71 -2.41 -20.51
CA THR A 15 7.07 -2.96 -20.25
C THR A 15 7.07 -4.07 -19.20
N ALA A 16 6.03 -4.14 -18.37
CA ALA A 16 5.86 -5.16 -17.33
C ALA A 16 5.15 -6.44 -17.84
N LYS A 17 4.90 -6.57 -19.15
CA LYS A 17 4.21 -7.72 -19.73
C LYS A 17 4.93 -9.03 -19.37
N GLY A 18 4.16 -9.99 -18.86
CA GLY A 18 4.64 -11.32 -18.48
C GLY A 18 5.04 -11.44 -16.99
N ILE A 19 5.16 -10.31 -16.28
CA ILE A 19 5.42 -10.29 -14.84
C ILE A 19 4.15 -10.72 -14.08
N SER A 20 4.33 -11.51 -13.03
CA SER A 20 3.26 -11.88 -12.11
C SER A 20 3.48 -11.20 -10.78
N CYS A 21 2.54 -10.34 -10.38
CA CYS A 21 2.58 -9.63 -9.11
C CYS A 21 1.58 -10.26 -8.13
N HIS A 22 1.92 -10.26 -6.85
CA HIS A 22 0.99 -10.59 -5.77
C HIS A 22 0.67 -9.31 -5.01
N PHE A 23 -0.60 -8.91 -5.04
CA PHE A 23 -1.09 -7.71 -4.39
C PHE A 23 -1.81 -8.06 -3.10
N TRP A 24 -1.54 -7.27 -2.07
CA TRP A 24 -2.21 -7.34 -0.77
C TRP A 24 -3.01 -6.04 -0.60
N ASP A 25 -4.33 -6.12 -0.74
CA ASP A 25 -5.22 -4.99 -0.43
C ASP A 25 -5.52 -4.97 1.07
N VAL A 26 -5.18 -3.87 1.70
CA VAL A 26 -5.25 -3.67 3.15
C VAL A 26 -6.20 -2.52 3.45
N GLY A 27 -7.17 -2.75 4.33
CA GLY A 27 -8.13 -1.72 4.72
C GLY A 27 -7.47 -0.49 5.36
N GLY A 28 -7.92 0.70 4.94
CA GLY A 28 -7.43 1.98 5.46
C GLY A 28 -8.17 2.56 6.67
N GLN A 29 -9.13 1.81 7.22
CA GLN A 29 -9.82 2.20 8.46
C GLN A 29 -8.81 2.28 9.61
N GLU A 30 -8.95 3.27 10.49
CA GLU A 30 -8.02 3.53 11.58
C GLU A 30 -7.72 2.28 12.43
N LYS A 31 -8.75 1.47 12.71
CA LYS A 31 -8.64 0.21 13.46
C LYS A 31 -7.74 -0.85 12.80
N LEU A 32 -7.59 -0.80 11.48
CA LEU A 32 -6.81 -1.76 10.70
C LEU A 32 -5.38 -1.27 10.42
N ARG A 33 -5.11 0.03 10.56
CA ARG A 33 -3.77 0.64 10.31
C ARG A 33 -2.62 0.00 11.10
N PRO A 34 -2.80 -0.47 12.35
CA PRO A 34 -1.72 -1.19 13.05
C PRO A 34 -1.21 -2.43 12.29
N LEU A 35 -2.04 -3.05 11.45
CA LEU A 35 -1.66 -4.22 10.66
C LEU A 35 -0.80 -3.88 9.45
N TRP A 36 -0.77 -2.60 9.02
CA TRP A 36 0.01 -2.18 7.84
C TRP A 36 1.49 -2.56 7.96
N LYS A 37 2.06 -2.49 9.17
CA LYS A 37 3.44 -2.91 9.43
C LYS A 37 3.67 -4.39 9.10
N SER A 38 2.71 -5.25 9.46
CA SER A 38 2.81 -6.69 9.18
C SER A 38 2.63 -7.00 7.70
N TYR A 39 1.77 -6.25 7.00
CA TYR A 39 1.51 -6.46 5.58
C TYR A 39 2.59 -5.88 4.66
N SER A 40 3.26 -4.80 5.06
CA SER A 40 4.33 -4.19 4.24
C SER A 40 5.66 -4.95 4.34
N ARG A 41 5.78 -5.88 5.29
CA ARG A 41 6.98 -6.70 5.49
C ARG A 41 7.32 -7.50 4.23
N CYS A 42 8.59 -7.41 3.81
CA CYS A 42 9.13 -8.13 2.65
C CYS A 42 8.35 -7.86 1.35
N THR A 43 7.78 -6.66 1.18
CA THR A 43 7.16 -6.25 -0.08
C THR A 43 8.18 -5.61 -1.03
N ASP A 44 8.04 -5.90 -2.32
CA ASP A 44 8.90 -5.31 -3.37
C ASP A 44 8.55 -3.85 -3.68
N GLY A 45 7.36 -3.40 -3.27
CA GLY A 45 6.86 -2.05 -3.50
C GLY A 45 5.57 -1.81 -2.74
N ILE A 46 5.29 -0.54 -2.45
CA ILE A 46 4.07 -0.09 -1.78
C ILE A 46 3.33 0.85 -2.71
N ILE A 47 2.03 0.65 -2.88
CA ILE A 47 1.14 1.57 -3.59
C ILE A 47 0.25 2.24 -2.55
N TYR A 48 0.32 3.56 -2.42
CA TYR A 48 -0.46 4.32 -1.44
C TYR A 48 -1.52 5.17 -2.15
N VAL A 49 -2.78 4.75 -2.04
CA VAL A 49 -3.90 5.40 -2.73
C VAL A 49 -4.53 6.47 -1.84
N VAL A 50 -4.60 7.70 -2.36
CA VAL A 50 -5.24 8.85 -1.70
C VAL A 50 -6.48 9.25 -2.49
N ASP A 51 -7.59 9.45 -1.80
CA ASP A 51 -8.78 10.07 -2.38
C ASP A 51 -8.54 11.58 -2.53
N SER A 52 -8.35 12.04 -3.77
CA SER A 52 -8.06 13.44 -4.07
C SER A 52 -9.24 14.39 -3.86
N VAL A 53 -10.46 13.86 -3.75
CA VAL A 53 -11.67 14.68 -3.58
C VAL A 53 -11.89 15.02 -2.10
N ASP A 54 -11.40 14.18 -1.19
CA ASP A 54 -11.56 14.34 0.26
C ASP A 54 -10.40 15.16 0.87
N VAL A 55 -10.49 16.47 0.69
CA VAL A 55 -9.45 17.42 1.13
C VAL A 55 -9.26 17.41 2.65
N ASP A 56 -10.32 17.17 3.42
CA ASP A 56 -10.27 17.16 4.88
C ASP A 56 -9.39 16.02 5.42
N ARG A 57 -9.34 14.90 4.70
CA ARG A 57 -8.51 13.74 5.05
C ARG A 57 -7.10 13.77 4.46
N LEU A 58 -6.73 14.80 3.72
CA LEU A 58 -5.42 14.86 3.06
C LEU A 58 -4.25 14.96 4.06
N GLU A 59 -4.41 15.76 5.12
CA GLU A 59 -3.35 15.88 6.15
C GLU A 59 -3.21 14.59 6.98
N GLU A 60 -4.32 13.88 7.20
CA GLU A 60 -4.33 12.55 7.81
C GLU A 60 -3.57 11.55 6.92
N ALA A 61 -3.89 11.50 5.62
CA ALA A 61 -3.22 10.62 4.65
C ALA A 61 -1.71 10.87 4.60
N LYS A 62 -1.29 12.14 4.53
CA LYS A 62 0.13 12.53 4.59
C LYS A 62 0.80 12.07 5.87
N THR A 63 0.15 12.25 7.02
CA THR A 63 0.68 11.83 8.33
C THR A 63 0.87 10.32 8.38
N GLU A 64 -0.12 9.55 7.92
CA GLU A 64 -0.05 8.09 7.89
C GLU A 64 1.00 7.58 6.90
N LEU A 65 1.12 8.20 5.72
CA LEU A 65 2.17 7.89 4.75
C LEU A 65 3.58 8.08 5.33
N HIS A 66 3.80 9.18 6.05
CA HIS A 66 5.07 9.41 6.74
C HIS A 66 5.35 8.39 7.85
N LYS A 67 4.33 7.84 8.51
CA LYS A 67 4.51 6.75 9.48
C LYS A 67 4.93 5.46 8.79
N VAL A 68 4.26 5.09 7.69
CA VAL A 68 4.56 3.87 6.92
C VAL A 68 5.97 3.88 6.35
N THR A 69 6.40 5.01 5.78
CA THR A 69 7.75 5.16 5.19
C THR A 69 8.86 5.16 6.24
N LYS A 70 8.56 5.44 7.51
CA LYS A 70 9.51 5.38 8.62
C LYS A 70 9.68 3.98 9.21
N PHE A 71 8.87 3.00 8.81
CA PHE A 71 9.09 1.62 9.24
C PHE A 71 10.43 1.12 8.69
N ALA A 72 11.23 0.50 9.56
CA ALA A 72 12.54 -0.05 9.20
C ALA A 72 12.43 -1.08 8.05
N GLU A 73 11.32 -1.80 8.00
CA GLU A 73 11.02 -2.83 7.00
C GLU A 73 10.70 -2.26 5.62
N ASN A 74 10.35 -0.97 5.54
CA ASN A 74 10.01 -0.27 4.31
C ASN A 74 11.17 0.61 3.81
N GLN A 75 12.34 0.56 4.46
CA GLN A 75 13.51 1.33 4.03
C GLN A 75 14.03 0.81 2.69
N GLY A 76 14.08 1.68 1.69
CA GLY A 76 14.50 1.33 0.33
C GLY A 76 13.40 0.67 -0.53
N THR A 77 12.22 0.41 0.03
CA THR A 77 11.06 -0.07 -0.73
C THR A 77 10.50 1.07 -1.58
N PRO A 78 10.38 0.90 -2.91
CA PRO A 78 9.73 1.88 -3.77
C PRO A 78 8.30 2.15 -3.32
N LEU A 79 7.94 3.43 -3.24
CA LEU A 79 6.61 3.92 -2.92
C LEU A 79 6.02 4.59 -4.16
N LEU A 80 4.82 4.15 -4.56
CA LEU A 80 4.03 4.72 -5.65
C LEU A 80 2.75 5.39 -5.11
#